data_AF-A0A7Y0TGA7-F1
#
_entry.id   AF-A0A7Y0TGA7-F1
#
_cell.length_a   1.000
_cell.length_b   1.000
_cell.length_c   1.000
_cell.angle_alpha   90.00
_cell.angle_beta   90.00
_cell.angle_gamma   90.00
#
_symmetry.space_group_name_H-M   'P 1'
#
loop_
_entity.id
_entity.type
_entity.pdbx_description
1 polymer ?
#
loop_
_entity_poly.entity_id
_entity_poly.type
_entity_poly.pdbx_seq_one_letter_code
_entity_poly.pdbx_strand_id
1 'polypeptide(L)'
;MFNRRAVEEITSWYNRNQRKPLVIRGARQVGKNTAVRLAAEKLSVEIIEINLERHIGFKPLFRNYKLDELLFNFSLISGKTFSRESTAVLFLDEAQATPSAYSCLRYFWEDMPGLAVILTGSLLDQVRRYTLTGGTPYCIQTAIETHCNHSDIIKYQTELLQAYKDDFSKYTGSQTTLKLNAFFNGIISQVGQQFSNKQANEIALNTSGNNRQLNDALERFLETRLFYRVVHSGSETDCKSEHAAKTVQAHQYSLLYGQSN
;
A
#
# COMPACT_ATOMS: atom_id res chain seq x y z
N MET A 1 11.48 4.10 -23.91
CA MET A 1 12.57 3.28 -23.34
C MET A 1 12.06 2.20 -22.37
N PHE A 2 11.13 2.52 -21.46
CA PHE A 2 10.59 1.58 -20.44
C PHE A 2 10.06 0.25 -21.00
N ASN A 3 9.24 0.26 -22.06
CA ASN A 3 8.67 -0.96 -22.64
C ASN A 3 9.73 -1.93 -23.22
N ARG A 4 10.85 -1.43 -23.73
CA ARG A 4 11.85 -2.29 -24.39
C ARG A 4 12.55 -3.22 -23.39
N ARG A 5 12.96 -2.66 -22.25
CA ARG A 5 13.59 -3.44 -21.16
C ARG A 5 12.61 -4.45 -20.56
N ALA A 6 11.37 -4.03 -20.27
CA ALA A 6 10.35 -4.92 -19.72
C ALA A 6 10.05 -6.10 -20.66
N VAL A 7 9.95 -5.85 -21.97
CA VAL A 7 9.77 -6.91 -22.99
C VAL A 7 10.95 -7.86 -23.01
N GLU A 8 12.19 -7.35 -22.99
CA GLU A 8 13.41 -8.16 -22.95
C GLU A 8 13.48 -9.03 -21.68
N GLU A 9 13.12 -8.48 -20.52
CA GLU A 9 13.06 -9.22 -19.25
C GLU A 9 12.02 -10.35 -19.31
N ILE A 10 10.81 -10.10 -19.80
CA ILE A 10 9.76 -11.12 -19.97
C ILE A 10 10.21 -12.20 -20.97
N THR A 11 10.83 -11.79 -22.07
CA THR A 11 11.38 -12.72 -23.08
C THR A 11 12.44 -13.63 -22.45
N SER A 12 13.36 -13.06 -21.68
CA SER A 12 14.42 -13.81 -20.98
C SER A 12 13.86 -14.75 -19.91
N TRP A 13 12.77 -14.36 -19.24
CA TRP A 13 12.08 -15.16 -18.25
C TRP A 13 11.41 -16.38 -18.88
N TYR A 14 10.73 -16.20 -20.02
CA TYR A 14 10.04 -17.27 -20.72
C TYR A 14 10.99 -18.40 -21.15
N ASN A 15 12.19 -18.06 -21.62
CA ASN A 15 13.18 -19.01 -22.12
C ASN A 15 13.92 -19.82 -21.04
N ARG A 16 13.55 -19.71 -19.75
CA ARG A 16 14.19 -20.48 -18.67
C ARG A 16 13.59 -21.89 -18.60
N ASN A 17 14.44 -22.91 -18.47
CA ASN A 17 14.05 -24.33 -18.36
C ASN A 17 13.16 -24.68 -17.15
N GLN A 18 13.11 -23.82 -16.13
CA GLN A 18 12.22 -23.94 -14.97
C GLN A 18 11.69 -22.55 -14.57
N ARG A 19 10.94 -21.92 -15.47
CA ARG A 19 10.36 -20.61 -15.20
C ARG A 19 9.31 -20.71 -14.09
N LYS A 20 9.52 -19.98 -13.01
CA LYS A 20 8.49 -19.75 -11.99
C LYS A 20 7.46 -18.76 -12.53
N PRO A 21 6.21 -18.77 -12.03
CA PRO A 21 5.23 -17.76 -12.41
C PRO A 21 5.75 -16.34 -12.22
N LEU A 22 5.46 -15.45 -13.16
CA LEU A 22 5.91 -14.06 -13.14
C LEU A 22 4.80 -13.16 -12.59
N VAL A 23 5.14 -12.29 -11.65
CA VAL A 23 4.20 -11.29 -11.11
C VAL A 23 4.73 -9.89 -11.45
N ILE A 24 3.96 -9.15 -12.24
CA ILE A 24 4.28 -7.79 -12.67
C ILE A 24 3.38 -6.81 -11.92
N ARG A 25 3.95 -6.06 -10.97
CA ARG A 25 3.25 -5.04 -10.19
C ARG A 25 3.62 -3.64 -10.67
N GLY A 26 2.68 -2.71 -10.61
CA GLY A 26 2.95 -1.30 -10.91
C GLY A 26 1.68 -0.46 -10.95
N ALA A 27 1.79 0.85 -11.15
CA ALA A 27 0.63 1.75 -11.26
C ALA A 27 -0.25 1.41 -12.49
N ARG A 28 -1.53 1.81 -12.46
CA ARG A 28 -2.41 1.67 -13.63
C ARG A 28 -1.87 2.49 -14.81
N GLN A 29 -2.13 2.04 -16.04
CA GLN A 29 -1.76 2.73 -17.28
C GLN A 29 -0.25 2.93 -17.56
N VAL A 30 0.64 2.20 -16.88
CA VAL A 30 2.10 2.25 -17.13
C VAL A 30 2.60 1.29 -18.22
N GLY A 31 1.69 0.65 -18.95
CA GLY A 31 2.04 -0.27 -20.05
C GLY A 31 2.36 -1.71 -19.65
N LYS A 32 1.97 -2.18 -18.45
CA LYS A 32 2.20 -3.57 -18.01
C LYS A 32 1.63 -4.60 -19.00
N ASN A 33 0.35 -4.44 -19.35
CA ASN A 33 -0.34 -5.36 -20.28
C ASN A 33 0.27 -5.27 -21.67
N THR A 34 0.63 -4.06 -22.12
CA THR A 34 1.31 -3.82 -23.39
C THR A 34 2.65 -4.56 -23.46
N ALA A 35 3.45 -4.51 -22.39
CA ALA A 35 4.74 -5.22 -22.33
C ALA A 35 4.57 -6.74 -22.43
N VAL A 36 3.56 -7.31 -21.76
CA VAL A 36 3.27 -8.76 -21.83
C VAL A 36 2.85 -9.16 -23.24
N ARG A 37 1.92 -8.42 -23.86
CA ARG A 37 1.45 -8.70 -25.23
C ARG A 37 2.58 -8.61 -26.25
N LEU A 38 3.41 -7.56 -26.19
CA LEU A 38 4.57 -7.39 -27.07
C LEU A 38 5.62 -8.50 -26.88
N ALA A 39 5.82 -8.97 -25.64
CA ALA A 39 6.74 -10.08 -25.39
C ALA A 39 6.21 -11.41 -25.95
N ALA A 40 4.91 -11.69 -25.79
CA ALA A 40 4.29 -12.89 -26.37
C ALA A 40 4.35 -12.88 -27.91
N GLU A 41 4.06 -11.73 -28.53
CA GLU A 41 4.20 -11.52 -29.98
C GLU A 41 5.64 -11.76 -30.45
N LYS A 42 6.63 -11.17 -29.76
CA LYS A 42 8.05 -11.36 -30.06
C LYS A 42 8.50 -12.81 -29.95
N LEU A 43 7.95 -13.55 -28.99
CA LEU A 43 8.21 -14.98 -28.80
C LEU A 43 7.42 -15.85 -29.79
N SER A 44 6.46 -15.29 -30.52
CA SER A 44 5.49 -16.02 -31.34
C SER A 44 4.75 -17.11 -30.54
N VAL A 45 4.45 -16.81 -29.27
CA VAL A 45 3.77 -17.73 -28.35
C VAL A 45 2.32 -17.28 -28.18
N GLU A 46 1.44 -18.26 -28.12
CA GLU A 46 0.04 -18.01 -27.87
C GLU A 46 -0.18 -17.41 -26.48
N ILE A 47 -0.89 -16.27 -26.43
CA ILE A 47 -1.33 -15.65 -25.18
C ILE A 47 -2.80 -15.93 -24.91
N ILE A 48 -3.12 -16.30 -23.67
CA ILE A 48 -4.47 -16.48 -23.15
C ILE A 48 -4.67 -15.44 -22.05
N GLU A 49 -5.30 -14.33 -22.41
CA GLU A 49 -5.52 -13.21 -21.50
C GLU A 49 -6.88 -13.34 -20.79
N ILE A 50 -6.85 -13.36 -19.45
CA ILE A 50 -8.04 -13.40 -18.60
C ILE A 50 -7.98 -12.20 -17.66
N ASN A 51 -8.91 -11.26 -17.82
CA ASN A 51 -9.04 -10.13 -16.91
C ASN A 51 -9.91 -10.52 -15.70
N LEU A 52 -9.30 -10.61 -14.52
CA LEU A 52 -9.96 -11.09 -13.30
C LEU A 52 -10.96 -10.10 -12.70
N GLU A 53 -10.87 -8.81 -13.06
CA GLU A 53 -11.83 -7.78 -12.66
C GLU A 53 -13.15 -7.90 -13.46
N ARG A 54 -13.06 -8.28 -14.74
CA ARG A 54 -14.24 -8.52 -15.59
C ARG A 54 -14.96 -9.84 -15.28
N HIS A 55 -14.25 -10.80 -14.71
CA HIS A 55 -14.76 -12.16 -14.49
C HIS A 55 -14.68 -12.55 -13.01
N ILE A 56 -15.37 -11.79 -12.16
CA ILE A 56 -15.40 -11.98 -10.70
C ILE A 56 -15.89 -13.39 -10.29
N GLY A 57 -16.68 -14.05 -11.15
CA GLY A 57 -17.12 -15.44 -10.97
C GLY A 57 -15.98 -16.46 -10.82
N PHE A 58 -14.74 -16.11 -11.18
CA PHE A 58 -13.57 -16.96 -10.94
C PHE A 58 -13.12 -17.03 -9.48
N LYS A 59 -13.53 -16.08 -8.61
CA LYS A 59 -13.06 -16.02 -7.21
C LYS A 59 -13.19 -17.34 -6.46
N PRO A 60 -14.33 -18.06 -6.50
CA PRO A 60 -14.47 -19.35 -5.81
C PRO A 60 -13.56 -20.43 -6.39
N LEU A 61 -13.35 -20.43 -7.71
CA LEU A 61 -12.52 -21.41 -8.41
C LEU A 61 -11.04 -21.29 -8.03
N PHE A 62 -10.55 -20.05 -7.87
CA PHE A 62 -9.22 -19.80 -7.31
C PHE A 62 -9.16 -20.09 -5.81
N ARG A 63 -10.22 -19.83 -5.02
CA ARG A 63 -10.19 -20.07 -3.57
C ARG A 63 -10.01 -21.55 -3.23
N ASN A 64 -10.69 -22.42 -3.96
CA ASN A 64 -10.63 -23.88 -3.74
C ASN A 64 -9.62 -24.59 -4.65
N TYR A 65 -8.87 -23.83 -5.45
CA TYR A 65 -7.97 -24.30 -6.49
C TYR A 65 -8.46 -25.55 -7.24
N LYS A 66 -9.37 -25.34 -8.20
CA LYS A 66 -9.85 -26.41 -9.07
C LYS A 66 -9.30 -26.23 -10.47
N LEU A 67 -8.14 -26.83 -10.76
CA LEU A 67 -7.42 -26.64 -12.01
C LEU A 67 -8.27 -26.96 -13.24
N ASP A 68 -8.92 -28.12 -13.29
CA ASP A 68 -9.68 -28.53 -14.48
C ASP A 68 -10.89 -27.60 -14.72
N GLU A 69 -11.58 -27.15 -13.66
CA GLU A 69 -12.66 -26.16 -13.77
C GLU A 69 -12.13 -24.80 -14.22
N LEU A 70 -10.98 -24.36 -13.72
CA LEU A 70 -10.32 -23.11 -14.15
C LEU A 70 -9.97 -23.16 -15.63
N LEU A 71 -9.29 -24.22 -16.08
CA LEU A 71 -8.88 -24.40 -17.47
C LEU A 71 -10.10 -24.45 -18.40
N PHE A 72 -11.16 -25.18 -18.02
CA PHE A 72 -12.41 -25.23 -18.79
C PHE A 72 -13.02 -23.83 -18.96
N ASN A 73 -13.14 -23.06 -17.87
CA ASN A 73 -13.71 -21.72 -17.94
C ASN A 73 -12.80 -20.74 -18.69
N PHE A 74 -11.47 -20.84 -18.55
CA PHE A 74 -10.54 -20.05 -19.35
C PHE A 74 -10.66 -20.40 -20.84
N SER A 75 -10.84 -21.68 -21.17
CA SER A 75 -11.09 -22.12 -22.55
C SER A 75 -12.36 -21.51 -23.11
N LEU A 76 -13.44 -21.50 -22.32
CA LEU A 76 -14.72 -20.95 -22.75
C LEU A 76 -14.64 -19.45 -23.05
N ILE A 77 -13.93 -18.69 -22.22
CA ILE A 77 -13.80 -17.23 -22.38
C ILE A 77 -12.84 -16.87 -23.51
N SER A 78 -11.71 -17.56 -23.59
CA SER A 78 -10.67 -17.25 -24.58
C SER A 78 -10.92 -17.87 -25.95
N GLY A 79 -11.82 -18.86 -26.03
CA GLY A 79 -12.03 -19.69 -27.22
C GLY A 79 -10.87 -20.65 -27.51
N LYS A 80 -9.92 -20.81 -26.57
CA LYS A 80 -8.67 -21.56 -26.77
C LYS A 80 -8.63 -22.80 -25.89
N THR A 81 -8.17 -23.92 -26.44
CA THR A 81 -8.09 -25.18 -25.68
C THR A 81 -6.80 -25.24 -24.85
N PHE A 82 -6.92 -25.56 -23.56
CA PHE A 82 -5.77 -25.90 -22.74
C PHE A 82 -5.47 -27.39 -22.86
N SER A 83 -4.26 -27.72 -23.30
CA SER A 83 -3.65 -29.02 -23.04
C SER A 83 -2.75 -28.92 -21.80
N ARG A 84 -2.55 -30.03 -21.07
CA ARG A 84 -1.62 -30.06 -19.93
C ARG A 84 -0.16 -29.78 -20.33
N GLU A 85 0.14 -29.97 -21.61
CA GLU A 85 1.45 -29.69 -22.22
C GLU A 85 1.51 -28.33 -22.92
N SER A 86 0.48 -27.50 -22.79
CA SER A 86 0.43 -26.19 -23.44
C SER A 86 1.60 -25.32 -23.01
N THR A 87 2.33 -24.81 -24.00
CA THR A 87 3.41 -23.82 -23.81
C THR A 87 2.89 -22.38 -23.86
N ALA A 88 1.56 -22.19 -23.91
CA ALA A 88 0.95 -20.88 -23.97
C ALA A 88 1.29 -20.02 -22.74
N VAL A 89 1.18 -18.71 -22.92
CA VAL A 89 1.24 -17.73 -21.84
C VAL A 89 -0.17 -17.52 -21.28
N LEU A 90 -0.44 -18.03 -20.09
CA LEU A 90 -1.62 -17.67 -19.32
C LEU A 90 -1.38 -16.31 -18.65
N PHE A 91 -2.05 -15.28 -19.17
CA PHE A 91 -1.93 -13.92 -18.67
C PHE A 91 -3.16 -13.55 -17.83
N LEU A 92 -2.99 -13.50 -16.51
CA LEU A 92 -4.02 -13.13 -15.54
C LEU A 92 -3.89 -11.65 -15.18
N ASP A 93 -4.80 -10.83 -15.71
CA ASP A 93 -4.78 -9.39 -15.53
C ASP A 93 -5.68 -8.91 -14.38
N GLU A 94 -5.35 -7.74 -13.81
CA GLU A 94 -6.03 -7.11 -12.67
C GLU A 94 -6.22 -8.06 -11.47
N ALA A 95 -5.17 -8.84 -11.15
CA ALA A 95 -5.21 -9.86 -10.12
C ALA A 95 -5.53 -9.35 -8.70
N GLN A 96 -5.45 -8.03 -8.44
CA GLN A 96 -5.96 -7.47 -7.18
C GLN A 96 -7.47 -7.66 -6.99
N ALA A 97 -8.23 -7.89 -8.08
CA ALA A 97 -9.65 -8.23 -8.01
C ALA A 97 -9.88 -9.62 -7.39
N THR A 98 -8.92 -10.55 -7.55
CA THR A 98 -8.99 -11.93 -7.07
C THR A 98 -7.68 -12.31 -6.35
N PRO A 99 -7.50 -11.90 -5.07
CA PRO A 99 -6.26 -12.16 -4.32
C PRO A 99 -5.89 -13.64 -4.21
N SER A 100 -6.88 -14.55 -4.23
CA SER A 100 -6.66 -16.00 -4.23
C SER A 100 -5.87 -16.50 -5.45
N ALA A 101 -5.85 -15.75 -6.56
CA ALA A 101 -5.05 -16.08 -7.74
C ALA A 101 -3.54 -16.08 -7.42
N TYR A 102 -3.07 -15.20 -6.53
CA TYR A 102 -1.66 -15.21 -6.09
C TYR A 102 -1.31 -16.49 -5.34
N SER A 103 -2.20 -16.97 -4.46
CA SER A 103 -2.00 -18.20 -3.70
C SER A 103 -1.95 -19.44 -4.60
N CYS A 104 -2.65 -19.41 -5.74
CA CYS A 104 -2.71 -20.53 -6.67
C CYS A 104 -1.49 -20.67 -7.59
N LEU A 105 -0.64 -19.64 -7.68
CA LEU A 105 0.50 -19.62 -8.60
C LEU A 105 1.44 -20.81 -8.42
N ARG A 106 1.66 -21.20 -7.16
CA ARG A 106 2.47 -22.36 -6.82
C ARG A 106 1.89 -23.63 -7.46
N TYR A 107 0.59 -23.85 -7.31
CA TYR A 107 -0.06 -25.05 -7.83
C TYR A 107 -0.08 -25.07 -9.36
N PHE A 108 -0.28 -23.92 -10.04
CA PHE A 108 -0.12 -23.86 -11.49
C PHE A 108 1.28 -24.29 -11.96
N TRP A 109 2.32 -23.93 -11.22
CA TRP A 109 3.69 -24.30 -11.53
C TRP A 109 3.99 -25.79 -11.23
N GLU A 110 3.38 -26.34 -10.17
CA GLU A 110 3.52 -27.75 -9.80
C GLU A 110 2.74 -28.67 -10.76
N ASP A 111 1.49 -28.32 -11.09
CA ASP A 111 0.58 -29.14 -11.90
C ASP A 111 0.78 -28.95 -13.41
N MET A 112 1.20 -27.75 -13.85
CA MET A 112 1.39 -27.39 -15.26
C MET A 112 2.68 -26.58 -15.48
N PRO A 113 3.87 -27.16 -15.26
CA PRO A 113 5.15 -26.45 -15.41
C PRO A 113 5.40 -25.93 -16.84
N GLY A 114 4.75 -26.53 -17.85
CA GLY A 114 4.79 -26.08 -19.24
C GLY A 114 3.99 -24.80 -19.50
N LEU A 115 3.00 -24.47 -18.68
CA LEU A 115 2.17 -23.29 -18.85
C LEU A 115 2.89 -22.05 -18.29
N ALA A 116 3.16 -21.06 -19.14
CA ALA A 116 3.82 -19.83 -18.69
C ALA A 116 2.78 -18.89 -18.04
N VAL A 117 2.76 -18.83 -16.71
CA VAL A 117 1.79 -17.99 -15.98
C VAL A 117 2.38 -16.62 -15.67
N ILE A 118 1.69 -15.56 -16.11
CA ILE A 118 1.99 -14.16 -15.79
C ILE A 118 0.79 -13.54 -15.09
N LEU A 119 0.98 -12.95 -13.92
CA LEU A 119 -0.01 -12.10 -13.26
C LEU A 119 0.39 -10.64 -13.34
N THR A 120 -0.55 -9.77 -13.69
CA THR A 120 -0.45 -8.33 -13.48
C THR A 120 -1.39 -7.86 -12.38
N GLY A 121 -0.97 -6.82 -11.66
CA GLY A 121 -1.86 -6.17 -10.71
C GLY A 121 -1.40 -4.77 -10.34
N SER A 122 -2.36 -3.96 -9.92
CA SER A 122 -2.12 -2.65 -9.34
C SER A 122 -1.69 -2.78 -7.88
N LEU A 123 -0.53 -2.20 -7.53
CA LEU A 123 -0.12 -2.06 -6.13
C LEU A 123 -0.88 -0.93 -5.42
N LEU A 124 -1.40 0.03 -6.18
CA LEU A 124 -2.04 1.24 -5.65
C LEU A 124 -3.23 0.92 -4.75
N ASP A 125 -4.00 -0.11 -5.07
CA ASP A 125 -5.16 -0.49 -4.27
C ASP A 125 -4.74 -1.05 -2.90
N GLN A 126 -3.69 -1.86 -2.86
CA GLN A 126 -3.14 -2.36 -1.59
C GLN A 126 -2.53 -1.23 -0.75
N VAL A 127 -1.85 -0.29 -1.40
CA VAL A 127 -1.31 0.90 -0.73
C VAL A 127 -2.46 1.75 -0.17
N ARG A 128 -3.54 1.99 -0.93
CA ARG A 128 -4.71 2.73 -0.45
C ARG A 128 -5.36 2.06 0.74
N ARG A 129 -5.59 0.75 0.69
CA ARG A 129 -6.15 -0.01 1.81
C ARG A 129 -5.26 0.07 3.05
N TYR A 130 -3.95 -0.14 2.88
CA TYR A 130 -3.00 -0.01 3.98
C TYR A 130 -2.96 1.42 4.56
N THR A 131 -2.98 2.44 3.71
CA THR A 131 -3.04 3.84 4.15
C THR A 131 -4.30 4.09 4.98
N LEU A 132 -5.46 3.56 4.55
CA LEU A 132 -6.73 3.72 5.27
C LEU A 132 -6.75 2.96 6.62
N THR A 133 -6.35 1.69 6.62
CA THR A 133 -6.43 0.83 7.82
C THR A 133 -5.28 1.09 8.80
N GLY A 134 -4.14 1.54 8.28
CA GLY A 134 -2.88 1.62 9.02
C GLY A 134 -2.46 0.25 9.57
N GLY A 135 -1.80 0.27 10.73
CA GLY A 135 -1.39 -0.92 11.48
C GLY A 135 -2.24 -1.23 12.72
N THR A 136 -3.32 -0.48 12.96
CA THR A 136 -4.13 -0.64 14.18
C THR A 136 -4.95 -1.94 14.12
N PRO A 137 -4.78 -2.90 15.04
CA PRO A 137 -5.44 -4.21 14.96
C PRO A 137 -6.97 -4.13 14.84
N TYR A 138 -7.59 -3.19 15.55
CA TYR A 138 -9.03 -2.95 15.46
C TYR A 138 -9.45 -2.49 14.07
N CYS A 139 -8.74 -1.51 13.46
CA CYS A 139 -9.02 -1.07 12.09
C CYS A 139 -8.87 -2.21 11.07
N ILE A 140 -7.89 -3.10 11.26
CA ILE A 140 -7.69 -4.27 10.41
C ILE A 140 -8.87 -5.23 10.55
N GLN A 141 -9.30 -5.51 11.78
CA GLN A 141 -10.45 -6.38 12.05
C GLN A 141 -11.73 -5.82 11.42
N THR A 142 -12.03 -4.54 11.67
CA THR A 142 -13.18 -3.85 11.06
C THR A 142 -13.12 -3.89 9.54
N ALA A 143 -11.93 -3.72 8.94
CA ALA A 143 -11.76 -3.81 7.49
C ALA A 143 -12.04 -5.21 6.93
N ILE A 144 -11.75 -6.26 7.68
CA ILE A 144 -12.06 -7.64 7.28
C ILE A 144 -13.57 -7.88 7.36
N GLU A 145 -14.19 -7.48 8.46
CA GLU A 145 -15.63 -7.71 8.74
C GLU A 145 -16.54 -6.90 7.82
N THR A 146 -16.17 -5.66 7.50
CA THR A 146 -17.00 -4.73 6.71
C THR A 146 -16.61 -4.68 5.23
N HIS A 147 -15.70 -5.54 4.78
CA HIS A 147 -15.13 -5.49 3.43
C HIS A 147 -14.51 -4.11 3.09
N CYS A 148 -13.72 -3.57 4.02
CA CYS A 148 -13.05 -2.28 3.93
C CYS A 148 -14.03 -1.10 3.80
N ASN A 149 -15.11 -1.09 4.58
CA ASN A 149 -15.95 0.09 4.69
C ASN A 149 -15.15 1.24 5.32
N HIS A 150 -14.99 2.33 4.58
CA HIS A 150 -14.14 3.44 4.98
C HIS A 150 -14.76 4.24 6.13
N SER A 151 -16.10 4.35 6.17
CA SER A 151 -16.80 5.15 7.17
C SER A 151 -16.59 4.61 8.59
N ASP A 152 -16.63 3.30 8.77
CA ASP A 152 -16.48 2.65 10.09
C ASP A 152 -15.05 2.77 10.61
N ILE A 153 -14.06 2.62 9.72
CA ILE A 153 -12.63 2.76 10.05
C ILE A 153 -12.33 4.22 10.45
N ILE A 154 -12.80 5.19 9.66
CA ILE A 154 -12.60 6.62 9.94
C ILE A 154 -13.31 7.03 11.24
N LYS A 155 -14.51 6.52 11.49
CA LYS A 155 -15.25 6.77 12.73
C LYS A 155 -14.42 6.32 13.94
N TYR A 156 -13.94 5.07 13.93
CA TYR A 156 -13.10 4.57 15.02
C TYR A 156 -11.80 5.37 15.17
N GLN A 157 -11.12 5.70 14.08
CA GLN A 157 -9.90 6.53 14.14
C GLN A 157 -10.18 7.91 14.73
N THR A 158 -11.33 8.51 14.40
CA THR A 158 -11.75 9.81 14.94
C THR A 158 -12.07 9.72 16.43
N GLU A 159 -12.79 8.69 16.86
CA GLU A 159 -13.09 8.41 18.27
C GLU A 159 -11.81 8.16 19.08
N LEU A 160 -10.86 7.41 18.53
CA LEU A 160 -9.56 7.16 19.15
C LEU A 160 -8.75 8.46 19.30
N LEU A 161 -8.70 9.29 18.25
CA LEU A 161 -8.05 10.61 18.32
C LEU A 161 -8.73 11.54 19.34
N GLN A 162 -10.06 11.50 19.45
CA GLN A 162 -10.78 12.29 20.42
C GLN A 162 -10.51 11.83 21.85
N ALA A 163 -10.49 10.51 22.11
CA ALA A 163 -10.14 9.96 23.41
C ALA A 163 -8.74 10.40 23.88
N TYR A 164 -7.76 10.43 22.97
CA TYR A 164 -6.43 10.98 23.28
C TYR A 164 -6.49 12.47 23.66
N LYS A 165 -7.28 13.27 22.94
CA LYS A 165 -7.44 14.71 23.23
C LYS A 165 -8.15 14.94 24.56
N ASP A 166 -9.16 14.15 24.86
CA ASP A 166 -9.91 14.22 26.12
C ASP A 166 -9.00 13.91 27.31
N ASP A 167 -8.05 12.98 27.16
CA ASP A 167 -7.07 12.67 28.19
C ASP A 167 -6.09 13.80 28.48
N PHE A 168 -5.83 14.73 27.54
CA PHE A 168 -4.97 15.90 27.81
C PHE A 168 -5.52 16.80 28.94
N SER A 169 -6.85 16.79 29.13
CA SER A 169 -7.51 17.53 30.22
C SER A 169 -7.19 16.96 31.60
N LYS A 170 -6.81 15.68 31.70
CA LYS A 170 -6.51 15.01 32.98
C LYS A 170 -5.10 15.31 33.49
N TYR A 171 -4.15 15.62 32.60
CA TYR A 171 -2.74 15.78 32.95
C TYR A 171 -2.29 17.24 33.11
N THR A 172 -3.17 18.22 32.81
CA THR A 172 -2.82 19.64 32.83
C THR A 172 -4.04 20.55 33.10
N GLY A 173 -3.83 21.74 33.70
CA GLY A 173 -4.90 22.73 33.87
C GLY A 173 -5.46 23.28 32.54
N SER A 174 -6.70 23.79 32.55
CA SER A 174 -7.50 24.21 31.38
C SER A 174 -6.73 24.99 30.29
N GLN A 175 -5.88 25.95 30.67
CA GLN A 175 -5.10 26.75 29.72
C GLN A 175 -4.06 25.92 28.97
N THR A 176 -3.44 24.93 29.62
CA THR A 176 -2.43 24.06 29.02
C THR A 176 -3.05 23.01 28.07
N THR A 177 -4.29 22.58 28.34
CA THR A 177 -5.03 21.65 27.47
C THR A 177 -5.29 22.23 26.08
N LEU A 178 -5.69 23.50 25.99
CA LEU A 178 -5.86 24.20 24.70
C LEU A 178 -4.55 24.24 23.91
N LYS A 179 -3.42 24.44 24.60
CA LYS A 179 -2.09 24.45 23.98
C LYS A 179 -1.68 23.07 23.48
N LEU A 180 -1.90 22.02 24.27
CA LEU A 180 -1.62 20.65 23.87
C LEU A 180 -2.45 20.26 22.65
N ASN A 181 -3.72 20.66 22.59
CA ASN A 181 -4.57 20.44 21.42
C ASN A 181 -4.09 21.19 20.17
N ALA A 182 -3.75 22.47 20.30
CA ALA A 182 -3.20 23.26 19.19
C ALA A 182 -1.87 22.67 18.69
N PHE A 183 -1.02 22.24 19.62
CA PHE A 183 0.26 21.62 19.32
C PHE A 183 0.09 20.25 18.65
N PHE A 184 -0.80 19.40 19.16
CA PHE A 184 -1.11 18.09 18.59
C PHE A 184 -1.65 18.22 17.16
N ASN A 185 -2.61 19.12 16.92
CA ASN A 185 -3.11 19.41 15.58
C ASN A 185 -2.02 20.00 14.66
N GLY A 186 -1.15 20.85 15.21
CA GLY A 186 0.01 21.42 14.51
C GLY A 186 0.98 20.35 14.02
N ILE A 187 1.38 19.41 14.87
CA ILE A 187 2.26 18.30 14.46
C ILE A 187 1.57 17.43 13.40
N ILE A 188 0.29 17.10 13.61
CA ILE A 188 -0.49 16.29 12.66
C ILE A 188 -0.51 16.93 11.27
N SER A 189 -0.62 18.26 11.18
CA SER A 189 -0.58 18.99 9.90
C SER A 189 0.79 18.97 9.21
N GLN A 190 1.85 18.58 9.92
CA GLN A 190 3.24 18.61 9.46
C GLN A 190 3.81 17.21 9.20
N VAL A 191 2.96 16.16 9.21
CA VAL A 191 3.37 14.79 8.90
C VAL A 191 4.07 14.74 7.53
N GLY A 192 5.32 14.28 7.52
CA GLY A 192 6.15 14.16 6.32
C GLY A 192 7.04 15.38 6.01
N GLN A 193 6.98 16.45 6.82
CA GLN A 193 7.90 17.58 6.73
C GLN A 193 8.92 17.58 7.88
N GLN A 194 10.07 18.23 7.66
CA GLN A 194 11.05 18.45 8.73
C GLN A 194 10.48 19.47 9.72
N PHE A 195 10.44 19.08 11.00
CA PHE A 195 9.98 19.97 12.07
C PHE A 195 11.13 20.91 12.47
N SER A 196 11.01 22.20 12.13
CA SER A 196 12.01 23.22 12.49
C SER A 196 11.61 24.00 13.75
N ASN A 197 12.59 24.43 14.55
CA ASN A 197 12.37 25.30 15.73
C ASN A 197 11.61 26.60 15.37
N LYS A 198 11.72 27.08 14.12
CA LYS A 198 11.01 28.25 13.63
C LYS A 198 9.49 28.02 13.52
N GLN A 199 9.08 26.80 13.15
CA GLN A 199 7.67 26.39 13.03
C GLN A 199 7.07 26.04 14.39
N ALA A 200 7.88 25.48 15.30
CA ALA A 200 7.52 25.33 16.70
C ALA A 200 7.19 26.70 17.33
N ASN A 201 7.98 27.73 17.02
CA ASN A 201 7.71 29.10 17.45
C ASN A 201 6.42 29.68 16.84
N GLU A 202 6.09 29.40 15.57
CA GLU A 202 4.81 29.84 14.97
C GLU A 202 3.58 29.19 15.64
N ILE A 203 3.68 27.90 15.99
CA ILE A 203 2.63 27.20 16.75
C ILE A 203 2.53 27.77 18.18
N ALA A 204 3.67 28.11 18.81
CA ALA A 204 3.70 28.77 20.12
C ALA A 204 3.17 30.22 20.08
N LEU A 205 3.42 30.96 19.00
CA LEU A 205 2.95 32.34 18.81
C LEU A 205 1.42 32.40 18.72
N ASN A 206 0.79 31.41 18.08
CA ASN A 206 -0.67 31.27 18.04
C ASN A 206 -1.28 30.74 19.35
N THR A 207 -0.43 30.40 20.33
CA THR A 207 -0.80 29.66 21.53
C THR A 207 -0.12 30.28 22.75
N SER A 208 -0.60 31.41 23.27
CA SER A 208 -0.10 32.26 24.40
C SER A 208 0.95 31.66 25.39
N GLY A 209 2.09 31.16 24.94
CA GLY A 209 2.90 30.21 25.68
C GLY A 209 4.37 30.29 25.32
N ASN A 210 5.22 30.15 26.33
CA ASN A 210 6.67 30.31 26.18
C ASN A 210 7.31 29.02 25.62
N ASN A 211 8.43 29.15 24.92
CA ASN A 211 9.19 28.03 24.32
C ASN A 211 9.50 26.86 25.27
N ARG A 212 9.62 27.13 26.58
CA ARG A 212 9.80 26.10 27.61
C ARG A 212 8.59 25.16 27.73
N GLN A 213 7.38 25.72 27.71
CA GLN A 213 6.13 24.93 27.80
C GLN A 213 5.92 24.05 26.57
N LEU A 214 6.37 24.51 25.40
CA LEU A 214 6.32 23.74 24.16
C LEU A 214 7.33 22.57 24.19
N ASN A 215 8.53 22.79 24.71
CA ASN A 215 9.50 21.73 24.92
C ASN A 215 9.02 20.68 25.92
N ASP A 216 8.39 21.11 27.03
CA ASP A 216 7.82 20.18 28.01
C ASP A 216 6.67 19.35 27.40
N ALA A 217 5.83 19.97 26.57
CA ALA A 217 4.78 19.26 25.83
C ALA A 217 5.37 18.23 24.86
N LEU A 218 6.39 18.61 24.08
CA LEU A 218 7.13 17.72 23.19
C LEU A 218 7.70 16.51 23.94
N GLU A 219 8.35 16.73 25.09
CA GLU A 219 8.92 15.65 25.88
C GLU A 219 7.84 14.68 26.37
N ARG A 220 6.73 15.19 26.91
CA ARG A 220 5.58 14.35 27.32
C ARG A 220 5.01 13.54 26.15
N PHE A 221 4.96 14.13 24.95
CA PHE A 221 4.51 13.48 23.74
C PHE A 221 5.46 12.35 23.25
N LEU A 222 6.76 12.51 23.50
CA LEU A 222 7.76 11.46 23.26
C LEU A 222 7.70 10.35 24.32
N GLU A 223 7.55 10.71 25.60
CA GLU A 223 7.43 9.76 26.72
C GLU A 223 6.20 8.86 26.57
N THR A 224 5.07 9.45 26.17
CA THR A 224 3.81 8.73 25.89
C THR A 224 3.86 7.91 24.61
N ARG A 225 4.95 7.99 23.83
CA ARG A 225 5.13 7.33 22.52
C ARG A 225 4.03 7.62 21.51
N LEU A 226 3.29 8.70 21.71
CA LEU A 226 2.39 9.27 20.69
C LEU A 226 3.20 9.75 19.48
N PHE A 227 4.45 10.13 19.74
CA PHE A 227 5.38 10.64 18.73
C PHE A 227 6.75 9.99 18.90
N TYR A 228 7.43 9.73 17.77
CA TYR A 228 8.80 9.25 17.76
C TYR A 228 9.73 10.32 17.20
N ARG A 229 10.84 10.56 17.90
CA ARG A 229 11.91 11.42 17.39
C ARG A 229 12.80 10.60 16.46
N VAL A 230 12.86 11.00 15.19
CA VAL A 230 13.81 10.49 14.20
C VAL A 230 15.00 11.44 14.17
N VAL A 231 16.18 10.95 14.54
CA VAL A 231 17.41 11.75 14.66
C VAL A 231 18.35 11.56 13.46
N HIS A 232 18.12 10.54 12.63
CA HIS A 232 18.95 10.23 11.47
C HIS A 232 18.09 9.79 10.29
N SER A 233 18.01 10.60 9.24
CA SER A 233 17.70 10.12 7.89
C SER A 233 19.04 9.93 7.19
N GLY A 234 19.44 8.68 6.96
CA GLY A 234 20.66 8.38 6.22
C GLY A 234 20.54 8.88 4.77
N SER A 235 21.02 10.09 4.54
CA SER A 235 21.44 10.59 3.23
C SER A 235 22.54 11.62 3.49
N GLU A 236 23.76 11.28 3.09
CA GLU A 236 24.97 12.08 3.22
C GLU A 236 24.79 13.51 2.68
N THR A 237 25.15 14.51 3.47
CA THR A 237 26.19 15.51 3.13
C THR A 237 26.40 16.43 4.33
N ASP A 238 27.67 16.51 4.75
CA ASP A 238 28.29 17.50 5.65
C ASP A 238 27.40 18.26 6.65
N CYS A 239 27.56 17.93 7.94
CA CYS A 239 27.20 18.83 9.01
C CYS A 239 28.27 18.84 10.11
N LYS A 240 29.26 19.72 9.95
CA LYS A 240 29.80 20.44 11.11
C LYS A 240 28.70 21.43 11.57
N SER A 241 28.58 21.57 12.88
CA SER A 241 27.71 22.49 13.65
C SER A 241 26.32 21.96 14.07
N GLU A 242 26.29 21.38 15.27
CA GLU A 242 25.42 21.73 16.43
C GLU A 242 23.92 22.02 16.30
N HIS A 243 23.24 21.85 15.17
CA HIS A 243 21.80 22.06 15.05
C HIS A 243 21.10 20.83 14.48
N ALA A 244 20.93 19.80 15.31
CA ALA A 244 20.20 18.57 14.97
C ALA A 244 18.69 18.85 14.79
N ALA A 245 18.23 18.94 13.55
CA ALA A 245 16.83 18.98 13.17
C ALA A 245 16.11 17.72 13.68
N LYS A 246 15.01 17.90 14.44
CA LYS A 246 14.24 16.80 15.03
C LYS A 246 13.06 16.51 14.11
N THR A 247 13.07 15.41 13.35
CA THR A 247 11.86 14.98 12.64
C THR A 247 11.00 14.17 13.61
N VAL A 248 9.76 14.59 13.84
CA VAL A 248 8.78 13.79 14.58
C VAL A 248 8.05 12.88 13.60
N GLN A 249 8.27 11.57 13.66
CA GLN A 249 7.37 10.61 13.03
C GLN A 249 6.18 10.42 13.98
N ALA A 250 5.05 11.05 13.65
CA ALA A 250 3.76 10.51 14.06
C ALA A 250 3.62 9.14 13.38
N HIS A 251 3.09 8.15 14.09
CA HIS A 251 2.57 6.95 13.41
C HIS A 251 1.68 7.44 12.28
N GLN A 252 1.90 6.92 11.08
CA GLN A 252 1.36 7.38 9.81
C GLN A 252 -0.18 7.29 9.82
N TYR A 253 -0.84 8.25 10.46
CA TYR A 253 -2.26 8.49 10.35
C TYR A 253 -2.47 9.18 9.01
N SER A 254 -3.11 8.46 8.10
CA SER A 254 -3.48 8.91 6.77
C SER A 254 -4.31 10.19 6.85
N LEU A 255 -3.66 11.33 6.69
CA LEU A 255 -4.30 12.56 6.29
C LEU A 255 -4.15 12.73 4.80
N LEU A 256 -5.18 12.33 4.06
CA LEU A 256 -5.52 12.97 2.81
C LEU A 256 -6.86 13.66 3.04
N TYR A 257 -6.77 14.97 3.28
CA TYR A 257 -7.90 15.87 3.16
C TYR A 257 -8.50 15.70 1.76
N GLY A 258 -9.72 15.17 1.72
CA GLY A 258 -10.62 15.37 0.59
C GLY A 258 -11.01 16.84 0.57
N GLN A 259 -10.32 17.64 -0.24
CA GLN A 259 -10.86 18.91 -0.69
C GLN A 259 -11.94 18.59 -1.72
N SER A 260 -13.18 18.74 -1.27
CA SER A 260 -14.33 18.89 -2.15
C SER A 260 -14.33 20.35 -2.61
N ASN A 261 -14.15 20.54 -3.92
CA ASN A 261 -14.70 21.64 -4.72
C ASN A 261 -14.89 21.10 -6.13
#